data_AF-A0A3M9YHS4-F1
#
_entry.id   AF-A0A3M9YHS4-F1
#
_cell.length_a   1.000
_cell.length_b   1.000
_cell.length_c   1.000
_cell.angle_alpha   90.00
_cell.angle_beta   90.00
_cell.angle_gamma   90.00
#
_symmetry.space_group_name_H-M   'P 1'
#
loop_
_entity.id
_entity.type
_entity.pdbx_description
1 polymer ?
#
loop_
_entity_poly.entity_id
_entity_poly.type
_entity_poly.pdbx_seq_one_letter_code
_entity_poly.pdbx_strand_id
1 'polypeptide(L)'
;MTTRFYSASLRHQGINGARRFASSQATEWPARQQQQASALSTAPKELPDLRKLPALVLKSKERFLSTDGIPTPQLVLAALRTCQTAANAIHPYLSQTAPRSSTTTSTASSLLSLDSDGGASSTLSGGSSSLQQGSNAPALLREAVNSVSESAYAIVAHPPVFITPEILDLYVHVQARLGRPETLPHVFELYASKPKPEVVAGAIKYVEQNPKRADKAIEATTAETGLGVAIEAKNLDAALGVIECCYTSHAFRRQKLLKKAFLPAAVMGAAPFAAYALASVMSNFQNTVEASTATTLGFAAIMAYLSFTSTIGVVAKITSNDHMKRVTWAPGIPLHERWMREEERAGLDAVACAWGFREKWRHGEEGGVEWESMREYLGLKGMILDRVEFMEGMQ
;
A
#
# COMPACT_ATOMS: atom_id res chain seq x y z
N MET A 1 17.76 53.18 -52.31
CA MET A 1 19.19 53.55 -52.35
C MET A 1 19.89 52.70 -51.29
N THR A 2 20.40 51.52 -51.67
CA THR A 2 21.81 51.20 -52.04
C THR A 2 22.72 51.06 -50.81
N THR A 3 23.02 49.82 -50.35
CA THR A 3 24.21 48.97 -50.65
C THR A 3 25.54 49.61 -50.18
N ARG A 4 26.52 48.92 -49.56
CA ARG A 4 27.13 47.60 -49.88
C ARG A 4 28.15 47.14 -48.80
N PHE A 5 28.54 45.88 -48.92
CA PHE A 5 29.37 44.98 -48.10
C PHE A 5 30.92 45.10 -48.16
N TYR A 6 31.58 44.29 -47.29
CA TYR A 6 32.89 43.56 -47.33
C TYR A 6 34.02 44.13 -46.43
N SER A 7 34.94 43.38 -45.80
CA SER A 7 35.08 41.97 -45.33
C SER A 7 36.42 41.79 -44.57
N ALA A 8 36.43 40.88 -43.59
CA ALA A 8 37.49 39.95 -43.13
C ALA A 8 38.95 40.39 -42.81
N SER A 9 39.46 39.94 -41.64
CA SER A 9 40.80 39.31 -41.54
C SER A 9 40.93 38.40 -40.31
N LEU A 10 41.50 37.21 -40.52
CA LEU A 10 41.76 36.14 -39.55
C LEU A 10 43.10 36.34 -38.81
N ARG A 11 43.22 35.82 -37.57
CA ARG A 11 44.49 35.25 -37.10
C ARG A 11 44.32 34.15 -36.04
N HIS A 12 45.10 33.10 -36.25
CA HIS A 12 45.25 31.83 -35.54
C HIS A 12 46.09 31.94 -34.24
N GLN A 13 45.73 31.13 -33.23
CA GLN A 13 46.57 30.48 -32.19
C GLN A 13 45.58 29.62 -31.36
N GLY A 14 45.63 28.30 -31.20
CA GLY A 14 46.73 27.34 -31.14
C GLY A 14 47.09 27.11 -29.66
N ILE A 15 46.75 25.94 -29.08
CA ILE A 15 47.55 25.17 -28.08
C ILE A 15 46.78 23.91 -27.60
N ASN A 16 47.56 22.84 -27.48
CA ASN A 16 47.27 21.44 -27.19
C ASN A 16 46.81 21.13 -25.76
N GLY A 17 46.30 19.90 -25.54
CA GLY A 17 46.52 19.22 -24.25
C GLY A 17 45.51 18.14 -23.84
N ALA A 18 45.63 16.94 -24.39
CA ALA A 18 45.14 15.72 -23.72
C ALA A 18 46.23 15.20 -22.77
N ARG A 19 45.87 14.83 -21.52
CA ARG A 19 46.34 13.62 -20.80
C ARG A 19 45.85 13.61 -19.34
N ARG A 20 45.43 12.42 -18.92
CA ARG A 20 45.11 11.96 -17.57
C ARG A 20 46.32 12.13 -16.63
N PHE A 21 46.10 12.33 -15.33
CA PHE A 21 46.75 11.57 -14.24
C PHE A 21 45.98 11.68 -12.93
N ALA A 22 46.00 10.58 -12.18
CA ALA A 22 45.40 10.37 -10.87
C ALA A 22 46.41 10.61 -9.73
N SER A 23 45.87 10.72 -8.50
CA SER A 23 46.53 10.70 -7.18
C SER A 23 47.44 11.90 -6.89
N SER A 24 47.49 12.51 -5.70
CA SER A 24 47.10 12.13 -4.34
C SER A 24 47.29 13.38 -3.48
N GLN A 25 46.44 13.63 -2.48
CA GLN A 25 46.88 13.98 -1.12
C GLN A 25 45.67 14.07 -0.19
N ALA A 26 45.83 13.38 0.94
CA ALA A 26 44.94 13.37 2.09
C ALA A 26 44.93 14.73 2.78
N THR A 27 43.78 15.14 3.29
CA THR A 27 43.69 16.19 4.32
C THR A 27 42.56 15.84 5.26
N GLU A 28 42.93 15.41 6.46
CA GLU A 28 42.07 15.19 7.62
C GLU A 28 41.39 16.49 8.06
N TRP A 29 40.07 16.46 8.30
CA TRP A 29 39.26 17.43 9.05
C TRP A 29 37.91 16.76 9.43
N PRO A 30 37.22 17.15 10.53
CA PRO A 30 37.50 16.70 11.89
C PRO A 30 36.31 15.94 12.52
N ALA A 31 36.60 14.89 13.29
CA ALA A 31 35.64 14.08 14.05
C ALA A 31 35.07 14.76 15.33
N ARG A 32 34.87 16.09 15.33
CA ARG A 32 34.50 16.84 16.54
C ARG A 32 33.11 17.50 16.51
N GLN A 33 32.39 17.45 15.39
CA GLN A 33 31.00 17.96 15.31
C GLN A 33 29.92 16.90 15.57
N GLN A 34 30.28 15.62 15.65
CA GLN A 34 29.32 14.53 15.87
C GLN A 34 29.08 14.20 17.35
N GLN A 35 29.81 14.84 18.28
CA GLN A 35 29.67 14.64 19.73
C GLN A 35 28.81 15.70 20.44
N GLN A 36 28.40 16.79 19.76
CA GLN A 36 27.55 17.84 20.36
C GLN A 36 26.07 17.76 19.96
N ALA A 37 25.67 16.88 19.04
CA ALA A 37 24.26 16.60 18.77
C ALA A 37 23.65 15.53 19.69
N SER A 38 24.48 14.85 20.50
CA SER A 38 24.08 13.72 21.34
C SER A 38 23.71 14.11 22.78
N ALA A 39 23.69 15.39 23.10
CA ALA A 39 23.49 15.90 24.47
C ALA A 39 22.35 16.93 24.54
N LEU A 40 21.15 16.56 24.09
CA LEU A 40 19.91 17.23 24.47
C LEU A 40 18.75 16.21 24.49
N SER A 41 18.58 15.62 25.67
CA SER A 41 17.32 15.15 26.27
C SER A 41 16.28 14.49 25.35
N THR A 42 16.24 13.15 25.37
CA THR A 42 14.98 12.44 25.52
C THR A 42 15.13 11.48 26.69
N ALA A 43 14.47 11.81 27.79
CA ALA A 43 14.19 10.88 28.89
C ALA A 43 13.71 9.53 28.35
N PRO A 44 14.00 8.41 29.02
CA PRO A 44 13.39 7.14 28.67
C PRO A 44 11.88 7.33 28.77
N LYS A 45 11.15 7.21 27.66
CA LYS A 45 9.69 7.09 27.71
C LYS A 45 9.40 5.85 28.55
N GLU A 46 9.00 6.06 29.80
CA GLU A 46 8.33 5.05 30.60
C GLU A 46 7.32 4.34 29.70
N LEU A 47 7.46 3.03 29.58
CA LEU A 47 6.50 2.23 28.86
C LEU A 47 5.12 2.50 29.48
N PRO A 48 4.15 3.01 28.72
CA PRO A 48 2.85 3.32 29.27
C PRO A 48 2.21 2.04 29.81
N ASP A 49 1.74 2.14 31.05
CA ASP A 49 1.15 1.04 31.80
C ASP A 49 0.01 0.39 31.00
N LEU A 50 0.22 -0.86 30.54
CA LEU A 50 -0.70 -1.58 29.64
C LEU A 50 -2.13 -1.67 30.18
N ARG A 51 -2.31 -1.55 31.50
CA ARG A 51 -3.62 -1.56 32.17
C ARG A 51 -4.38 -0.23 32.05
N LYS A 52 -3.68 0.89 31.91
CA LYS A 52 -4.29 2.24 31.85
C LYS A 52 -4.73 2.60 30.43
N LEU A 53 -4.06 2.05 29.41
CA LEU A 53 -4.38 2.27 28.00
C LEU A 53 -5.81 1.86 27.60
N PRO A 54 -6.31 0.66 27.91
CA PRO A 54 -7.68 0.27 27.54
C PRO A 54 -8.72 1.15 28.25
N ALA A 55 -8.48 1.52 29.52
CA ALA A 55 -9.37 2.41 30.25
C ALA A 55 -9.45 3.83 29.63
N LEU A 56 -8.34 4.34 29.10
CA LEU A 56 -8.33 5.63 28.40
C LEU A 56 -9.11 5.59 27.09
N VAL A 57 -8.98 4.50 26.33
CA VAL A 57 -9.70 4.30 25.06
C VAL A 57 -11.19 4.07 25.29
N LEU A 58 -11.57 3.33 26.33
CA LEU A 58 -12.98 3.17 26.72
C LEU A 58 -13.59 4.51 27.15
N LYS A 59 -12.87 5.32 27.93
CA LYS A 59 -13.32 6.65 28.31
C LYS A 59 -13.46 7.59 27.12
N SER A 60 -12.59 7.49 26.11
CA SER A 60 -12.73 8.29 24.88
C SER A 60 -13.91 7.82 24.04
N LYS A 61 -14.14 6.51 23.94
CA LYS A 61 -15.35 5.91 23.34
C LYS A 61 -16.62 6.38 24.03
N GLU A 62 -16.71 6.29 25.36
CA GLU A 62 -17.90 6.73 26.11
C GLU A 62 -18.19 8.21 25.87
N ARG A 63 -17.18 9.07 25.96
CA ARG A 63 -17.32 10.51 25.65
C ARG A 63 -17.81 10.76 24.22
N PHE A 64 -17.33 9.95 23.27
CA PHE A 64 -17.76 10.03 21.88
C PHE A 64 -19.24 9.63 21.73
N LEU A 65 -19.64 8.53 22.35
CA LEU A 65 -21.01 8.01 22.27
C LEU A 65 -22.02 8.87 23.05
N SER A 66 -21.60 9.54 24.12
CA SER A 66 -22.43 10.49 24.88
C SER A 66 -22.59 11.85 24.19
N THR A 67 -21.93 12.09 23.05
CA THR A 67 -22.11 13.35 22.31
C THR A 67 -23.39 13.26 21.48
N ASP A 68 -24.45 13.92 21.94
CA ASP A 68 -25.72 14.02 21.21
C ASP A 68 -25.58 14.94 19.99
N GLY A 69 -25.64 14.36 18.78
CA GLY A 69 -25.59 15.08 17.51
C GLY A 69 -24.76 14.39 16.44
N ILE A 70 -24.63 15.01 15.26
CA ILE A 70 -23.71 14.52 14.22
C ILE A 70 -22.28 14.91 14.65
N PRO A 71 -21.41 13.94 14.96
CA PRO A 71 -20.04 14.24 15.35
C PRO A 71 -19.29 14.91 14.20
N THR A 72 -18.57 15.99 14.50
CA THR A 72 -17.70 16.63 13.51
C THR A 72 -16.59 15.65 13.10
N PRO A 73 -16.14 15.66 11.83
CA PRO A 73 -15.10 14.75 11.37
C PRO A 73 -13.81 14.83 12.20
N GLN A 74 -13.50 16.03 12.71
CA GLN A 74 -12.33 16.28 13.56
C GLN A 74 -12.40 15.55 14.90
N LEU A 75 -13.60 15.42 15.49
CA LEU A 75 -13.80 14.72 16.76
C LEU A 75 -13.57 13.22 16.56
N VAL A 76 -14.07 12.65 15.45
CA VAL A 76 -13.83 11.25 15.07
C VAL A 76 -12.33 10.98 14.87
N LEU A 77 -11.64 11.88 14.15
CA LEU A 77 -10.20 11.79 13.94
C LEU A 77 -9.42 11.89 15.24
N ALA A 78 -9.81 12.78 16.16
CA ALA A 78 -9.17 12.89 17.47
C ALA A 78 -9.34 11.59 18.28
N ALA A 79 -10.55 11.03 18.31
CA ALA A 79 -10.83 9.77 18.99
C ALA A 79 -10.00 8.62 18.40
N LEU A 80 -9.95 8.47 17.07
CA LEU A 80 -9.14 7.45 16.42
C LEU A 80 -7.64 7.64 16.61
N ARG A 81 -7.15 8.88 16.68
CA ARG A 81 -5.75 9.16 17.04
C ARG A 81 -5.43 8.70 18.47
N THR A 82 -6.37 8.82 19.41
CA THR A 82 -6.15 8.23 20.75
C THR A 82 -6.01 6.71 20.68
N CYS A 83 -6.84 6.03 19.88
CA CYS A 83 -6.68 4.59 19.61
C CYS A 83 -5.34 4.27 18.95
N GLN A 84 -4.88 5.10 18.02
CA GLN A 84 -3.57 4.94 17.36
C GLN A 84 -2.40 5.09 18.33
N THR A 85 -2.45 6.08 19.23
CA THR A 85 -1.40 6.23 20.26
C THR A 85 -1.36 5.02 21.20
N ALA A 86 -2.52 4.47 21.56
CA ALA A 86 -2.61 3.25 22.34
C ALA A 86 -2.07 2.03 21.56
N ALA A 87 -2.43 1.88 20.28
CA ALA A 87 -1.94 0.80 19.43
C ALA A 87 -0.41 0.85 19.24
N ASN A 88 0.16 2.05 19.04
CA ASN A 88 1.61 2.23 18.93
C ASN A 88 2.35 1.88 20.24
N ALA A 89 1.72 2.13 21.38
CA ALA A 89 2.27 1.74 22.68
C ALA A 89 2.22 0.22 22.92
N ILE A 90 1.23 -0.47 22.34
CA ILE A 90 1.05 -1.92 22.45
C ILE A 90 1.96 -2.68 21.47
N HIS A 91 2.23 -2.11 20.30
CA HIS A 91 3.03 -2.71 19.23
C HIS A 91 4.37 -3.35 19.67
N PRO A 92 5.23 -2.71 20.49
CA PRO A 92 6.49 -3.33 20.93
C PRO A 92 6.29 -4.63 21.73
N TYR A 93 5.17 -4.77 22.44
CA TYR A 93 4.84 -5.99 23.17
C TYR A 93 4.38 -7.11 22.24
N LEU A 94 3.66 -6.76 21.16
CA LEU A 94 3.25 -7.72 20.13
C LEU A 94 4.46 -8.25 19.35
N SER A 95 5.39 -7.37 18.97
CA SER A 95 6.62 -7.76 18.26
C SER A 95 7.56 -8.64 19.11
N GLN A 96 7.50 -8.55 20.44
CA GLN A 96 8.27 -9.40 21.35
C GLN A 96 7.60 -10.76 21.59
N THR A 97 6.27 -10.84 21.48
CA THR A 97 5.49 -12.05 21.74
C THR A 97 5.26 -12.88 20.47
N ALA A 98 5.37 -12.27 19.29
CA ALA A 98 5.38 -13.00 18.02
C ALA A 98 6.59 -13.96 18.03
N PRO A 99 6.38 -15.28 17.83
CA PRO A 99 7.51 -16.20 17.73
C PRO A 99 8.33 -15.74 16.53
N ARG A 100 9.54 -15.21 16.79
CA ARG A 100 10.52 -14.99 15.74
C ARG A 100 10.69 -16.32 15.05
N SER A 101 10.13 -16.47 13.84
CA SER A 101 10.49 -17.53 12.93
C SER A 101 11.91 -17.24 12.42
N SER A 102 12.89 -17.33 13.32
CA SER A 102 14.28 -17.54 12.95
C SER A 102 14.39 -19.03 12.65
N THR A 103 14.23 -19.38 11.38
CA THR A 103 14.42 -20.72 10.82
C THR A 103 15.87 -21.21 10.91
N THR A 104 16.64 -20.78 11.90
CA THR A 104 18.07 -21.10 12.09
C THR A 104 18.52 -21.04 13.56
N THR A 105 17.62 -21.16 14.55
CA THR A 105 18.04 -21.26 15.96
C THR A 105 17.49 -22.52 16.61
N SER A 106 18.28 -23.58 16.46
CA SER A 106 18.52 -24.65 17.42
C SER A 106 17.32 -25.47 17.92
N THR A 107 17.04 -26.57 17.22
CA THR A 107 16.50 -27.81 17.82
C THR A 107 17.31 -28.26 19.06
N ALA A 108 18.58 -27.89 19.14
CA ALA A 108 19.43 -28.08 20.32
C ALA A 108 18.99 -27.26 21.55
N SER A 109 18.38 -26.08 21.38
CA SER A 109 17.93 -25.23 22.49
C SER A 109 16.66 -25.78 23.14
N SER A 110 15.77 -26.39 22.35
CA SER A 110 14.59 -27.09 22.87
C SER A 110 14.94 -28.40 23.58
N LEU A 111 16.04 -29.05 23.21
CA LEU A 111 16.56 -30.23 23.92
C LEU A 111 17.33 -29.86 25.20
N LEU A 112 18.04 -28.73 25.22
CA LEU A 112 18.75 -28.23 26.40
C LEU A 112 17.80 -27.76 27.51
N SER A 113 16.61 -27.28 27.15
CA SER A 113 15.55 -26.95 28.12
C SER A 113 14.83 -28.17 28.70
N LEU A 114 15.03 -29.39 28.15
CA LEU A 114 14.45 -30.63 28.68
C LEU A 114 15.40 -31.40 29.60
N ASP A 115 16.71 -31.10 29.57
CA ASP A 115 17.73 -31.76 30.40
C ASP A 115 17.84 -31.16 31.83
N SER A 116 17.13 -30.06 32.10
CA SER A 116 17.15 -29.39 33.41
C SER A 116 16.11 -29.91 34.41
N ASP A 117 15.24 -30.85 34.03
CA ASP A 117 14.14 -31.37 34.88
C ASP A 117 14.39 -32.81 35.42
N GLY A 118 15.64 -33.28 35.40
CA GLY A 118 16.02 -34.62 35.87
C GLY A 118 17.04 -34.63 37.01
N GLY A 119 16.66 -34.31 38.25
CA GLY A 119 17.52 -34.55 39.41
C GLY A 119 17.12 -33.83 40.71
N ALA A 120 16.85 -34.60 41.76
CA ALA A 120 16.33 -34.14 43.05
C ALA A 120 17.33 -33.37 43.94
N SER A 121 16.77 -32.46 44.75
CA SER A 121 17.25 -31.90 46.04
C SER A 121 18.61 -31.19 46.12
N SER A 122 18.61 -29.88 46.36
CA SER A 122 19.14 -29.24 47.60
C SER A 122 19.16 -27.69 47.55
N THR A 123 18.49 -27.09 48.54
CA THR A 123 18.81 -25.88 49.32
C THR A 123 19.64 -24.71 48.74
N LEU A 124 18.99 -23.53 48.79
CA LEU A 124 19.52 -22.21 49.19
C LEU A 124 20.71 -21.61 48.41
N SER A 125 20.40 -20.61 47.56
CA SER A 125 21.15 -19.36 47.25
C SER A 125 20.30 -18.63 46.19
N GLY A 126 19.84 -17.38 46.28
CA GLY A 126 20.32 -16.20 46.98
C GLY A 126 20.32 -15.04 45.96
N GLY A 127 19.22 -14.28 45.89
CA GLY A 127 19.21 -12.90 45.38
C GLY A 127 18.87 -12.67 43.90
N SER A 128 17.59 -12.53 43.57
CA SER A 128 17.08 -11.37 42.79
C SER A 128 15.56 -11.32 42.88
N SER A 129 15.07 -10.42 43.72
CA SER A 129 13.69 -9.96 43.74
C SER A 129 13.43 -9.09 42.50
N SER A 130 12.88 -9.70 41.45
CA SER A 130 12.09 -9.00 40.42
C SER A 130 10.86 -9.82 40.08
N LEU A 131 9.80 -9.53 40.83
CA LEU A 131 8.40 -9.51 40.41
C LEU A 131 7.90 -10.71 39.57
N GLN A 132 7.09 -11.51 40.26
CA GLN A 132 6.08 -12.40 39.71
C GLN A 132 5.21 -11.68 38.66
N GLN A 133 5.62 -11.74 37.39
CA GLN A 133 4.88 -11.27 36.22
C GLN A 133 4.85 -12.39 35.17
N GLY A 134 4.43 -13.60 35.58
CA GLY A 134 4.75 -14.83 34.85
C GLY A 134 3.62 -15.56 34.12
N SER A 135 2.33 -15.32 34.41
CA SER A 135 1.26 -16.18 33.85
C SER A 135 0.14 -15.47 33.09
N ASN A 136 -0.10 -14.17 33.33
CA ASN A 136 -1.24 -13.44 32.76
C ASN A 136 -0.86 -12.34 31.75
N ALA A 137 0.43 -12.11 31.50
CA ALA A 137 0.91 -11.08 30.56
C ALA A 137 0.34 -11.22 29.13
N PRO A 138 0.29 -12.42 28.50
CA PRO A 138 -0.29 -12.55 27.15
C PRO A 138 -1.81 -12.35 27.14
N ALA A 139 -2.51 -12.69 28.22
CA ALA A 139 -3.95 -12.51 28.34
C ALA A 139 -4.33 -11.02 28.47
N LEU A 140 -3.59 -10.27 29.30
CA LEU A 140 -3.78 -8.82 29.43
C LEU A 140 -3.45 -8.06 28.14
N LEU A 141 -2.43 -8.52 27.41
CA LEU A 141 -2.08 -7.96 26.10
C LEU A 141 -3.20 -8.18 25.08
N ARG A 142 -3.74 -9.40 25.01
CA ARG A 142 -4.88 -9.73 24.14
C ARG A 142 -6.13 -8.91 24.50
N GLU A 143 -6.41 -8.74 25.80
CA GLU A 143 -7.53 -7.92 26.26
C GLU A 143 -7.35 -6.44 25.90
N ALA A 144 -6.14 -5.90 26.05
CA ALA A 144 -5.82 -4.53 25.62
C ALA A 144 -5.97 -4.36 24.10
N VAL A 145 -5.49 -5.33 23.30
CA VAL A 145 -5.67 -5.31 21.84
C VAL A 145 -7.15 -5.38 21.46
N ASN A 146 -7.90 -6.31 22.07
CA ASN A 146 -9.32 -6.50 21.81
C ASN A 146 -10.11 -5.24 22.12
N SER A 147 -9.95 -4.68 23.33
CA SER A 147 -10.63 -3.45 23.75
C SER A 147 -10.32 -2.25 22.85
N VAL A 148 -9.06 -2.07 22.41
CA VAL A 148 -8.70 -1.00 21.47
C VAL A 148 -9.33 -1.24 20.09
N SER A 149 -9.26 -2.47 19.57
CA SER A 149 -9.86 -2.82 18.28
C SER A 149 -11.38 -2.69 18.27
N GLU A 150 -12.05 -3.13 19.32
CA GLU A 150 -13.51 -3.03 19.50
C GLU A 150 -13.94 -1.59 19.69
N SER A 151 -13.17 -0.79 20.44
CA SER A 151 -13.47 0.64 20.61
C SER A 151 -13.31 1.40 19.30
N ALA A 152 -12.24 1.15 18.54
CA ALA A 152 -12.06 1.73 17.22
C ALA A 152 -13.19 1.33 16.26
N TYR A 153 -13.57 0.05 16.27
CA TYR A 153 -14.69 -0.46 15.49
C TYR A 153 -16.02 0.19 15.89
N ALA A 154 -16.32 0.28 17.19
CA ALA A 154 -17.55 0.90 17.69
C ALA A 154 -17.67 2.38 17.32
N ILE A 155 -16.56 3.12 17.33
CA ILE A 155 -16.51 4.53 16.90
C ILE A 155 -16.86 4.66 15.41
N VAL A 156 -16.31 3.80 14.55
CA VAL A 156 -16.55 3.83 13.09
C VAL A 156 -17.92 3.23 12.71
N ALA A 157 -18.39 2.24 13.48
CA ALA A 157 -19.68 1.60 13.27
C ALA A 157 -20.86 2.51 13.66
N HIS A 158 -20.65 3.49 14.54
CA HIS A 158 -21.69 4.37 15.06
C HIS A 158 -22.54 5.03 13.94
N PRO A 159 -23.89 4.96 14.00
CA PRO A 159 -24.76 5.42 12.91
C PRO A 159 -24.59 6.89 12.45
N PRO A 160 -24.42 7.89 13.34
CA PRO A 160 -24.25 9.28 12.92
C PRO A 160 -22.83 9.62 12.44
N VAL A 161 -21.91 8.65 12.37
CA VAL A 161 -20.55 8.90 11.88
C VAL A 161 -20.48 8.75 10.37
N PHE A 162 -20.10 9.83 9.70
CA PHE A 162 -19.74 9.79 8.28
C PHE A 162 -18.27 9.36 8.11
N ILE A 163 -18.06 8.23 7.45
CA ILE A 163 -16.71 7.70 7.19
C ILE A 163 -16.11 8.45 5.99
N THR A 164 -15.07 9.25 6.25
CA THR A 164 -14.23 9.88 5.22
C THR A 164 -13.05 8.96 4.87
N PRO A 165 -12.40 9.14 3.71
CA PRO A 165 -11.22 8.35 3.35
C PRO A 165 -10.08 8.48 4.36
N GLU A 166 -9.89 9.66 4.96
CA GLU A 166 -8.87 9.87 6.01
C GLU A 166 -9.17 9.06 7.29
N ILE A 167 -10.45 8.96 7.67
CA ILE A 167 -10.89 8.15 8.82
C ILE A 167 -10.64 6.67 8.52
N LEU A 168 -10.94 6.22 7.30
CA LEU A 168 -10.73 4.85 6.88
C LEU A 168 -9.25 4.48 6.89
N ASP A 169 -8.40 5.35 6.35
CA ASP A 169 -6.95 5.13 6.30
C ASP A 169 -6.35 5.03 7.71
N LEU A 170 -6.73 5.94 8.62
CA LEU A 170 -6.30 5.85 10.02
C LEU A 170 -6.79 4.56 10.70
N TYR A 171 -8.02 4.13 10.43
CA TYR A 171 -8.55 2.88 10.97
C TYR A 171 -7.74 1.67 10.51
N VAL A 172 -7.44 1.58 9.22
CA VAL A 172 -6.61 0.49 8.66
C VAL A 172 -5.22 0.51 9.28
N HIS A 173 -4.60 1.67 9.45
CA HIS A 173 -3.30 1.79 10.12
C HIS A 173 -3.35 1.39 11.60
N VAL A 174 -4.44 1.68 12.31
CA VAL A 174 -4.64 1.22 13.70
C VAL A 174 -4.73 -0.30 13.73
N GLN A 175 -5.55 -0.91 12.87
CA GLN A 175 -5.69 -2.37 12.80
C GLN A 175 -4.39 -3.05 12.33
N ALA A 176 -3.61 -2.39 11.47
CA ALA A 176 -2.30 -2.85 11.06
C ALA A 176 -1.33 -3.00 12.24
N ARG A 177 -1.34 -2.04 13.17
CA ARG A 177 -0.49 -2.09 14.36
C ARG A 177 -0.93 -3.15 15.37
N LEU A 178 -2.23 -3.45 15.41
CA LEU A 178 -2.84 -4.42 16.31
C LEU A 178 -2.81 -5.85 15.76
N GLY A 179 -2.65 -6.04 14.44
CA GLY A 179 -2.64 -7.34 13.79
C GLY A 179 -4.00 -8.04 13.74
N ARG A 180 -5.11 -7.29 13.76
CA ARG A 180 -6.48 -7.84 13.74
C ARG A 180 -7.23 -7.47 12.45
N PRO A 181 -7.13 -8.28 11.38
CA PRO A 181 -7.76 -7.97 10.09
C PRO A 181 -9.25 -8.33 10.00
N GLU A 182 -9.80 -9.09 10.95
CA GLU A 182 -11.16 -9.66 10.91
C GLU A 182 -12.26 -8.61 10.68
N THR A 183 -12.06 -7.39 11.19
CA THR A 183 -13.03 -6.31 11.09
C THR A 183 -12.90 -5.46 9.82
N LEU A 184 -11.83 -5.63 9.04
CA LEU A 184 -11.54 -4.82 7.87
C LEU A 184 -12.58 -4.98 6.75
N PRO A 185 -12.97 -6.20 6.32
CA PRO A 185 -13.95 -6.38 5.25
C PRO A 185 -15.28 -5.69 5.57
N HIS A 186 -15.77 -5.87 6.81
CA HIS A 186 -17.03 -5.27 7.25
C HIS A 186 -16.96 -3.74 7.28
N VAL A 187 -15.85 -3.14 7.74
CA VAL A 187 -15.70 -1.67 7.72
C VAL A 187 -15.61 -1.11 6.30
N PHE A 188 -15.00 -1.86 5.37
CA PHE A 188 -14.99 -1.48 3.94
C PHE A 188 -16.39 -1.52 3.32
N GLU A 189 -17.19 -2.52 3.66
CA GLU A 189 -18.60 -2.56 3.25
C GLU A 189 -19.41 -1.41 3.85
N LEU A 190 -19.19 -1.10 5.13
CA LEU A 190 -19.81 0.06 5.80
C LEU A 190 -19.40 1.37 5.12
N TYR A 191 -18.14 1.55 4.72
CA TYR A 191 -17.71 2.75 4.01
C TYR A 191 -18.47 2.97 2.70
N ALA A 192 -18.81 1.90 1.99
CA ALA A 192 -19.54 1.96 0.73
C ALA A 192 -21.06 2.16 0.92
N SER A 193 -21.65 1.53 1.94
CA SER A 193 -23.10 1.43 2.13
C SER A 193 -23.70 2.42 3.15
N LYS A 194 -22.89 2.99 4.05
CA LYS A 194 -23.41 3.75 5.20
C LYS A 194 -24.14 5.03 4.76
N PRO A 195 -25.37 5.26 5.25
CA PRO A 195 -26.11 6.48 4.92
C PRO A 195 -25.47 7.71 5.56
N LYS A 196 -25.54 8.84 4.85
CA LYS A 196 -25.01 10.11 5.34
C LYS A 196 -26.03 10.76 6.27
N PRO A 197 -25.67 11.07 7.51
CA PRO A 197 -26.54 11.86 8.38
C PRO A 197 -26.51 13.33 7.92
N GLU A 198 -27.69 13.91 7.76
CA GLU A 198 -27.89 15.32 7.43
C GLU A 198 -28.88 15.91 8.44
N VAL A 199 -28.55 17.08 9.00
CA VAL A 199 -29.47 17.80 9.88
C VAL A 199 -30.49 18.52 9.00
N VAL A 200 -31.72 18.02 8.98
CA VAL A 200 -32.84 18.68 8.30
C VAL A 200 -33.84 19.10 9.36
N ALA A 201 -34.04 20.41 9.52
CA ALA A 201 -34.98 20.99 10.48
C ALA A 201 -34.78 20.53 11.94
N GLY A 202 -33.52 20.38 12.39
CA GLY A 202 -33.19 19.98 13.76
C GLY A 202 -33.32 18.48 14.05
N ALA A 203 -33.77 17.67 13.09
CA ALA A 203 -33.76 16.21 13.16
C ALA A 203 -32.65 15.62 12.27
N ILE A 204 -32.06 14.50 12.72
CA ILE A 204 -31.04 13.77 11.95
C ILE A 204 -31.77 12.91 10.91
N LYS A 205 -31.64 13.26 9.63
CA LYS A 205 -32.13 12.47 8.51
C LYS A 205 -30.97 11.70 7.89
N TYR A 206 -31.17 10.42 7.61
CA TYR A 206 -30.18 9.58 6.95
C TYR A 206 -30.46 9.54 5.44
N VAL A 207 -29.49 9.99 4.64
CA VAL A 207 -29.55 9.96 3.18
C VAL A 207 -28.77 8.76 2.68
N GLU A 208 -29.43 7.86 1.97
CA GLU A 208 -28.79 6.68 1.38
C GLU A 208 -27.68 7.07 0.40
N GLN A 209 -26.53 6.41 0.53
CA GLN A 209 -25.41 6.61 -0.37
C GLN A 209 -25.41 5.55 -1.45
N ASN A 210 -25.04 5.94 -2.67
CA ASN A 210 -24.88 4.98 -3.76
C ASN A 210 -23.48 4.34 -3.68
N PRO A 211 -23.39 3.03 -3.37
CA PRO A 211 -22.10 2.32 -3.22
C PRO A 211 -21.35 2.19 -4.55
N LYS A 212 -21.98 2.49 -5.69
CA LYS A 212 -21.38 2.39 -7.03
C LYS A 212 -20.70 3.68 -7.49
N ARG A 213 -20.65 4.74 -6.66
CA ARG A 213 -19.98 6.01 -7.04
C ARG A 213 -18.46 5.87 -7.01
N ALA A 214 -17.77 6.47 -7.99
CA ALA A 214 -16.30 6.47 -8.03
C ALA A 214 -15.67 7.17 -6.82
N ASP A 215 -16.35 8.17 -6.27
CA ASP A 215 -15.92 8.92 -5.07
C ASP A 215 -15.87 8.04 -3.81
N LYS A 216 -16.58 6.91 -3.83
CA LYS A 216 -16.67 5.94 -2.74
C LYS A 216 -15.78 4.73 -2.94
N ALA A 217 -14.92 4.76 -3.95
CA ALA A 217 -13.91 3.75 -4.13
C ALA A 217 -12.83 3.87 -3.04
N ILE A 218 -12.42 2.72 -2.52
CA ILE A 218 -11.32 2.62 -1.57
C ILE A 218 -10.02 2.88 -2.32
N GLU A 219 -9.13 3.66 -1.72
CA GLU A 219 -7.83 3.95 -2.32
C GLU A 219 -6.96 2.69 -2.37
N ALA A 220 -6.20 2.51 -3.46
CA ALA A 220 -5.32 1.36 -3.63
C ALA A 220 -4.28 1.24 -2.51
N THR A 221 -3.76 2.36 -2.00
CA THR A 221 -2.79 2.41 -0.90
C THR A 221 -3.36 1.85 0.41
N THR A 222 -4.58 2.26 0.76
CA THR A 222 -5.32 1.75 1.93
C THR A 222 -5.72 0.28 1.74
N ALA A 223 -6.04 -0.15 0.52
CA ALA A 223 -6.34 -1.54 0.22
C ALA A 223 -5.10 -2.45 0.33
N GLU A 224 -3.95 -2.01 -0.19
CA GLU A 224 -2.67 -2.72 -0.11
C GLU A 224 -2.18 -2.87 1.34
N THR A 225 -2.29 -1.80 2.15
CA THR A 225 -1.98 -1.87 3.58
C THR A 225 -2.92 -2.82 4.31
N GLY A 226 -4.23 -2.74 4.08
CA GLY A 226 -5.20 -3.68 4.65
C GLY A 226 -4.94 -5.13 4.27
N LEU A 227 -4.58 -5.39 3.00
CA LEU A 227 -4.22 -6.72 2.51
C LEU A 227 -2.94 -7.23 3.17
N GLY A 228 -1.91 -6.38 3.30
CA GLY A 228 -0.67 -6.72 3.99
C GLY A 228 -0.88 -7.15 5.44
N VAL A 229 -1.80 -6.50 6.14
CA VAL A 229 -2.18 -6.86 7.53
C VAL A 229 -2.88 -8.21 7.60
N ALA A 230 -3.80 -8.48 6.65
CA ALA A 230 -4.48 -9.77 6.59
C ALA A 230 -3.52 -10.92 6.29
N ILE A 231 -2.55 -10.67 5.40
CA ILE A 231 -1.46 -11.60 5.07
C ILE A 231 -0.56 -11.85 6.29
N GLU A 232 -0.15 -10.80 7.00
CA GLU A 232 0.71 -10.91 8.18
C GLU A 232 0.03 -11.68 9.32
N ALA A 233 -1.27 -11.42 9.53
CA ALA A 233 -2.09 -12.12 10.51
C ALA A 233 -2.47 -13.55 10.10
N LYS A 234 -2.11 -13.99 8.87
CA LYS A 234 -2.47 -15.29 8.30
C LYS A 234 -3.96 -15.60 8.47
N ASN A 235 -4.82 -14.68 8.04
CA ASN A 235 -6.26 -14.92 7.96
C ASN A 235 -6.72 -14.79 6.50
N LEU A 236 -6.99 -15.94 5.86
CA LEU A 236 -7.32 -16.02 4.44
C LEU A 236 -8.70 -15.43 4.15
N ASP A 237 -9.69 -15.69 5.00
CA ASP A 237 -11.04 -15.15 4.85
C ASP A 237 -11.04 -13.61 4.89
N ALA A 238 -10.31 -13.03 5.83
CA ALA A 238 -10.14 -11.58 5.89
C ALA A 238 -9.41 -11.02 4.66
N ALA A 239 -8.38 -11.71 4.16
CA ALA A 239 -7.64 -11.27 2.97
C ALA A 239 -8.50 -11.28 1.71
N LEU A 240 -9.28 -12.36 1.49
CA LEU A 240 -10.23 -12.46 0.40
C LEU A 240 -11.34 -11.42 0.53
N GLY A 241 -11.92 -11.25 1.72
CA GLY A 241 -12.95 -10.25 1.98
C GLY A 241 -12.47 -8.81 1.70
N VAL A 242 -11.21 -8.49 2.03
CA VAL A 242 -10.60 -7.18 1.67
C VAL A 242 -10.48 -7.03 0.15
N ILE A 243 -10.01 -8.06 -0.56
CA ILE A 243 -9.90 -8.04 -2.03
C ILE A 243 -11.28 -7.85 -2.68
N GLU A 244 -12.30 -8.54 -2.18
CA GLU A 244 -13.67 -8.42 -2.66
C GLU A 244 -14.23 -7.02 -2.45
N CYS A 245 -14.18 -6.50 -1.23
CA CYS A 245 -14.71 -5.18 -0.91
C CYS A 245 -13.98 -4.05 -1.66
N CYS A 246 -12.67 -4.19 -1.88
CA CYS A 246 -11.86 -3.16 -2.55
C CYS A 246 -11.91 -3.29 -4.07
N TYR A 247 -11.32 -4.35 -4.62
CA TYR A 247 -10.99 -4.45 -6.04
C TYR A 247 -12.16 -4.92 -6.90
N THR A 248 -13.07 -5.74 -6.37
CA THR A 248 -14.21 -6.23 -7.15
C THR A 248 -15.34 -5.20 -7.26
N SER A 249 -15.32 -4.17 -6.40
CA SER A 249 -16.35 -3.14 -6.31
C SER A 249 -16.54 -2.34 -7.61
N HIS A 250 -17.79 -2.00 -7.92
CA HIS A 250 -18.11 -1.16 -9.08
C HIS A 250 -17.54 0.26 -8.95
N ALA A 251 -17.44 0.77 -7.72
CA ALA A 251 -16.81 2.05 -7.42
C ALA A 251 -15.35 2.06 -7.86
N PHE A 252 -14.59 1.02 -7.50
CA PHE A 252 -13.18 0.90 -7.87
C PHE A 252 -12.97 0.83 -9.37
N ARG A 253 -13.80 0.06 -10.10
CA ARG A 253 -13.71 0.00 -11.57
C ARG A 253 -13.92 1.38 -12.21
N ARG A 254 -14.88 2.16 -11.72
CA ARG A 254 -15.13 3.53 -12.23
C ARG A 254 -14.00 4.48 -11.86
N GLN A 255 -13.48 4.41 -10.64
CA GLN A 255 -12.34 5.21 -10.20
C GLN A 255 -11.08 4.85 -11.01
N LYS A 256 -10.85 3.58 -11.31
CA LYS A 256 -9.76 3.10 -12.16
C LYS A 256 -9.87 3.65 -13.58
N LEU A 257 -11.06 3.64 -14.18
CA LEU A 257 -11.29 4.28 -15.48
C LEU A 257 -10.99 5.79 -15.41
N LEU A 258 -11.48 6.47 -14.37
CA LEU A 258 -11.26 7.91 -14.21
C LEU A 258 -9.80 8.28 -13.93
N LYS A 259 -9.05 7.48 -13.16
CA LYS A 259 -7.65 7.80 -12.82
C LYS A 259 -6.65 7.30 -13.86
N LYS A 260 -6.86 6.08 -14.39
CA LYS A 260 -5.88 5.38 -15.24
C LYS A 260 -6.19 5.46 -16.74
N ALA A 261 -7.44 5.69 -17.14
CA ALA A 261 -7.81 5.82 -18.56
C ALA A 261 -8.04 7.28 -18.97
N PHE A 262 -8.66 8.11 -18.12
CA PHE A 262 -8.95 9.50 -18.46
C PHE A 262 -7.69 10.32 -18.73
N LEU A 263 -6.65 10.22 -17.89
CA LEU A 263 -5.45 11.05 -18.05
C LEU A 263 -4.73 10.77 -19.39
N PRO A 264 -4.43 9.51 -19.76
CA PRO A 264 -3.91 9.22 -21.11
C PRO A 264 -4.87 9.64 -22.24
N ALA A 265 -6.18 9.43 -22.07
CA ALA A 265 -7.16 9.80 -23.09
C ALA A 265 -7.22 11.33 -23.30
N ALA A 266 -7.12 12.11 -22.23
CA ALA A 266 -7.08 13.56 -22.29
C ALA A 266 -5.80 14.06 -22.99
N VAL A 267 -4.64 13.47 -22.69
CA VAL A 267 -3.38 13.75 -23.39
C VAL A 267 -3.49 13.43 -24.88
N MET A 268 -4.08 12.27 -25.21
CA MET A 268 -4.27 11.86 -26.60
C MET A 268 -5.28 12.75 -27.34
N GLY A 269 -6.31 13.24 -26.66
CA GLY A 269 -7.27 14.20 -27.22
C GLY A 269 -6.68 15.59 -27.45
N ALA A 270 -5.72 16.01 -26.63
CA ALA A 270 -5.00 17.28 -26.81
C ALA A 270 -3.88 17.20 -27.87
N ALA A 271 -3.42 16.00 -28.21
CA ALA A 271 -2.29 15.78 -29.11
C ALA A 271 -2.45 16.41 -30.52
N PRO A 272 -3.63 16.38 -31.20
CA PRO A 272 -3.79 17.01 -32.50
C PRO A 272 -3.62 18.54 -32.46
N PHE A 273 -4.09 19.19 -31.38
CA PHE A 273 -3.93 20.64 -31.22
C PHE A 273 -2.47 21.02 -31.00
N ALA A 274 -1.75 20.26 -30.17
CA ALA A 274 -0.32 20.44 -29.95
C ALA A 274 0.48 20.18 -31.24
N ALA A 275 0.16 19.12 -31.99
CA ALA A 275 0.80 18.78 -33.25
C ALA A 275 0.60 19.89 -34.31
N TYR A 276 -0.60 20.46 -34.39
CA TYR A 276 -0.88 21.58 -35.30
C TYR A 276 -0.09 22.83 -34.92
N ALA A 277 -0.05 23.17 -33.63
CA ALA A 277 0.74 24.30 -33.15
C ALA A 277 2.24 24.10 -33.44
N LEU A 278 2.79 22.91 -33.18
CA LEU A 278 4.19 22.58 -33.49
C LEU A 278 4.47 22.67 -35.00
N ALA A 279 3.58 22.13 -35.83
CA ALA A 279 3.71 22.22 -37.29
C ALA A 279 3.68 23.67 -37.80
N SER A 280 2.84 24.53 -37.19
CA SER A 280 2.76 25.95 -37.53
C SER A 280 4.04 26.72 -37.24
N VAL A 281 4.71 26.42 -36.12
CA VAL A 281 6.01 27.01 -35.77
C VAL A 281 7.10 26.50 -36.70
N MET A 282 7.11 25.18 -36.98
CA MET A 282 8.13 24.57 -37.84
C MET A 282 8.05 25.08 -39.29
N SER A 283 6.84 25.43 -39.76
CA SER A 283 6.63 26.02 -41.08
C SER A 283 7.37 27.34 -41.27
N ASN A 284 7.58 28.13 -40.22
CA ASN A 284 8.25 29.43 -40.33
C ASN A 284 9.77 29.31 -40.54
N PHE A 285 10.35 28.13 -40.27
CA PHE A 285 11.78 27.88 -40.42
C PHE A 285 12.16 27.32 -41.80
N GLN A 286 11.19 26.98 -42.66
CA GLN A 286 11.45 26.55 -44.03
C GLN A 286 11.05 27.62 -45.06
N ASN A 287 11.86 27.76 -46.12
CA ASN A 287 11.61 28.70 -47.22
C ASN A 287 11.35 28.01 -48.57
N THR A 288 11.26 26.67 -48.58
CA THR A 288 11.25 25.87 -49.80
C THR A 288 9.83 25.55 -50.30
N VAL A 289 8.85 25.59 -49.40
CA VAL A 289 7.45 25.23 -49.68
C VAL A 289 6.53 26.28 -49.06
N GLU A 290 5.36 26.51 -49.66
CA GLU A 290 4.34 27.42 -49.12
C GLU A 290 3.94 27.00 -47.69
N ALA A 291 3.75 27.98 -46.81
CA ALA A 291 3.47 27.76 -45.39
C ALA A 291 2.22 26.88 -45.15
N SER A 292 1.21 26.97 -46.01
CA SER A 292 -0.01 26.14 -45.95
C SER A 292 0.28 24.64 -46.21
N THR A 293 1.16 24.35 -47.17
CA THR A 293 1.52 22.98 -47.55
C THR A 293 2.56 22.40 -46.58
N ALA A 294 3.47 23.25 -46.11
CA ALA A 294 4.43 22.96 -45.05
C ALA A 294 3.77 22.49 -43.74
N THR A 295 2.75 23.23 -43.28
CA THR A 295 2.03 22.93 -42.04
C THR A 295 1.22 21.64 -42.14
N THR A 296 0.52 21.42 -43.25
CA THR A 296 -0.28 20.20 -43.45
C THR A 296 0.60 18.95 -43.54
N LEU A 297 1.72 19.02 -44.26
CA LEU A 297 2.67 17.92 -44.36
C LEU A 297 3.36 17.64 -43.01
N GLY A 298 3.78 18.69 -42.29
CA GLY A 298 4.39 18.57 -40.97
C GLY A 298 3.43 18.00 -39.93
N PHE A 299 2.18 18.48 -39.92
CA PHE A 299 1.12 17.94 -39.07
C PHE A 299 0.86 16.47 -39.36
N ALA A 300 0.74 16.09 -40.64
CA ALA A 300 0.53 14.71 -41.05
C ALA A 300 1.68 13.80 -40.60
N ALA A 301 2.93 14.25 -40.73
CA ALA A 301 4.10 13.50 -40.27
C ALA A 301 4.12 13.31 -38.74
N ILE A 302 3.85 14.37 -37.98
CA ILE A 302 3.79 14.32 -36.50
C ILE A 302 2.66 13.38 -36.04
N MET A 303 1.48 13.50 -36.63
CA MET A 303 0.33 12.64 -36.29
C MET A 303 0.56 11.17 -36.67
N ALA A 304 1.23 10.89 -37.80
CA ALA A 304 1.61 9.53 -38.17
C ALA A 304 2.57 8.93 -37.14
N TYR A 305 3.59 9.69 -36.71
CA TYR A 305 4.51 9.24 -35.67
C TYR A 305 3.82 9.00 -34.31
N LEU A 306 2.98 9.94 -33.88
CA LEU A 306 2.25 9.83 -32.62
C LEU A 306 1.25 8.67 -32.60
N SER A 307 0.52 8.44 -33.70
CA SER A 307 -0.42 7.33 -33.78
C SER A 307 0.28 5.96 -33.75
N PHE A 308 1.39 5.82 -34.47
CA PHE A 308 2.17 4.58 -34.46
C PHE A 308 2.78 4.29 -33.09
N THR A 309 3.48 5.28 -32.50
CA THR A 309 4.11 5.13 -31.18
C THR A 309 3.09 4.92 -30.07
N SER A 310 1.95 5.62 -30.13
CA SER A 310 0.88 5.43 -29.14
C SER A 310 0.24 4.05 -29.23
N THR A 311 0.07 3.49 -30.44
CA THR A 311 -0.51 2.14 -30.60
C THR A 311 0.39 1.10 -29.94
N ILE A 312 1.70 1.19 -30.17
CA ILE A 312 2.69 0.30 -29.52
C ILE A 312 2.67 0.47 -28.00
N GLY A 313 2.63 1.71 -27.50
CA GLY A 313 2.57 1.99 -26.07
C GLY A 313 1.30 1.43 -25.40
N VAL A 314 0.15 1.54 -26.06
CA VAL A 314 -1.12 0.97 -25.57
C VAL A 314 -1.03 -0.55 -25.50
N VAL A 315 -0.55 -1.21 -26.55
CA VAL A 315 -0.37 -2.67 -26.54
C VAL A 315 0.59 -3.07 -25.43
N ALA A 316 1.78 -2.47 -25.35
CA ALA A 316 2.79 -2.77 -24.34
C ALA A 316 2.25 -2.64 -22.91
N LYS A 317 1.48 -1.58 -22.65
CA LYS A 317 0.88 -1.35 -21.32
C LYS A 317 -0.23 -2.34 -20.99
N ILE A 318 -1.02 -2.75 -21.97
CA ILE A 318 -2.10 -3.72 -21.75
C ILE A 318 -1.54 -5.17 -21.66
N THR A 319 -0.38 -5.45 -22.25
CA THR A 319 0.28 -6.77 -22.21
C THR A 319 1.31 -6.92 -21.09
N SER A 320 1.67 -5.86 -20.38
CA SER A 320 2.64 -5.92 -19.27
C SER A 320 2.18 -6.91 -18.19
N ASN A 321 3.11 -7.74 -17.72
CA ASN A 321 2.83 -8.92 -16.93
C ASN A 321 3.67 -9.04 -15.65
N ASP A 322 3.98 -7.90 -15.02
CA ASP A 322 4.98 -7.85 -13.93
C ASP A 322 4.51 -8.52 -12.61
N HIS A 323 3.23 -8.89 -12.53
CA HIS A 323 2.60 -9.36 -11.32
C HIS A 323 2.09 -10.82 -11.41
N MET A 324 2.36 -11.58 -12.49
CA MET A 324 1.98 -13.00 -12.58
C MET A 324 3.11 -13.90 -12.10
N LYS A 325 3.19 -14.13 -10.78
CA LYS A 325 4.15 -15.08 -10.21
C LYS A 325 3.54 -16.47 -10.05
N ARG A 326 2.37 -16.53 -9.42
CA ARG A 326 1.64 -17.78 -9.13
C ARG A 326 0.25 -17.80 -9.73
N VAL A 327 -0.44 -16.66 -9.71
CA VAL A 327 -1.81 -16.53 -10.21
C VAL A 327 -1.78 -15.96 -11.62
N THR A 328 -2.25 -16.75 -12.59
CA THR A 328 -2.31 -16.39 -14.01
C THR A 328 -3.75 -16.37 -14.53
N TRP A 329 -4.00 -15.65 -15.63
CA TRP A 329 -5.31 -15.68 -16.27
C TRP A 329 -5.56 -17.03 -16.95
N ALA A 330 -6.79 -17.55 -16.86
CA ALA A 330 -7.21 -18.68 -17.68
C ALA A 330 -7.18 -18.30 -19.18
N PRO A 331 -6.88 -19.27 -20.07
CA PRO A 331 -6.99 -19.03 -21.51
C PRO A 331 -8.43 -18.64 -21.88
N GLY A 332 -8.60 -17.72 -22.83
CA GLY A 332 -9.91 -17.25 -23.30
C GLY A 332 -10.45 -15.97 -22.67
N ILE A 333 -9.84 -15.45 -21.59
CA ILE A 333 -10.30 -14.18 -20.98
C ILE A 333 -9.89 -13.00 -21.86
N PRO A 334 -10.82 -12.10 -22.24
CA PRO A 334 -10.52 -10.97 -23.10
C PRO A 334 -9.65 -9.93 -22.39
N LEU A 335 -8.84 -9.22 -23.19
CA LEU A 335 -7.78 -8.35 -22.69
C LEU A 335 -8.30 -7.16 -21.85
N HIS A 336 -9.50 -6.65 -22.17
CA HIS A 336 -10.11 -5.55 -21.43
C HIS A 336 -10.55 -5.96 -20.02
N GLU A 337 -11.03 -7.19 -19.84
CA GLU A 337 -11.38 -7.73 -18.53
C GLU A 337 -10.15 -7.95 -17.67
N ARG A 338 -9.06 -8.46 -18.27
CA ARG A 338 -7.76 -8.59 -17.60
C ARG A 338 -7.30 -7.25 -17.08
N TRP A 339 -7.33 -6.23 -17.93
CA TRP A 339 -6.92 -4.89 -17.53
C TRP A 339 -7.77 -4.33 -16.37
N MET A 340 -9.09 -4.53 -16.39
CA MET A 340 -9.98 -4.08 -15.32
C MET A 340 -9.69 -4.81 -14.00
N ARG A 341 -9.55 -6.14 -14.05
CA ARG A 341 -9.34 -7.02 -12.89
C ARG A 341 -7.87 -7.25 -12.52
N GLU A 342 -6.93 -6.51 -13.12
CA GLU A 342 -5.50 -6.72 -12.87
C GLU A 342 -5.10 -6.51 -11.40
N GLU A 343 -5.71 -5.55 -10.70
CA GLU A 343 -5.42 -5.28 -9.28
C GLU A 343 -5.96 -6.39 -8.37
N GLU A 344 -7.13 -6.94 -8.72
CA GLU A 344 -7.73 -8.09 -8.03
C GLU A 344 -6.80 -9.29 -8.16
N ARG A 345 -6.31 -9.58 -9.37
CA ARG A 345 -5.35 -10.66 -9.62
C ARG A 345 -4.03 -10.42 -8.88
N ALA A 346 -3.51 -9.20 -8.89
CA ALA A 346 -2.26 -8.86 -8.17
C ALA A 346 -2.40 -9.04 -6.65
N GLY A 347 -3.55 -8.66 -6.07
CA GLY A 347 -3.85 -8.93 -4.66
C GLY A 347 -3.92 -10.43 -4.36
N LEU A 348 -4.58 -11.21 -5.21
CA LEU A 348 -4.66 -12.66 -5.07
C LEU A 348 -3.30 -13.35 -5.26
N ASP A 349 -2.46 -12.85 -6.17
CA ASP A 349 -1.07 -13.32 -6.33
C ASP A 349 -0.24 -13.05 -5.07
N ALA A 350 -0.40 -11.87 -4.45
CA ALA A 350 0.28 -11.56 -3.19
C ALA A 350 -0.15 -12.48 -2.05
N VAL A 351 -1.45 -12.79 -1.94
CA VAL A 351 -1.98 -13.77 -0.97
C VAL A 351 -1.40 -15.15 -1.25
N ALA A 352 -1.44 -15.62 -2.50
CA ALA A 352 -0.89 -16.91 -2.88
C ALA A 352 0.62 -17.02 -2.60
N CYS A 353 1.40 -15.97 -2.89
CA CYS A 353 2.83 -15.93 -2.57
C CYS A 353 3.13 -15.93 -1.07
N ALA A 354 2.22 -15.42 -0.23
CA ALA A 354 2.43 -15.35 1.21
C ALA A 354 1.93 -16.59 1.95
N TRP A 355 0.88 -17.24 1.44
CA TRP A 355 0.30 -18.44 2.03
C TRP A 355 1.09 -19.70 1.69
N GLY A 356 1.63 -19.76 0.48
CA GLY A 356 2.42 -20.89 0.05
C GLY A 356 3.90 -20.80 0.36
N PHE A 357 4.65 -21.77 -0.17
CA PHE A 357 6.10 -21.80 -0.10
C PHE A 357 6.69 -20.60 -0.83
N ARG A 358 7.75 -20.04 -0.25
CA ARG A 358 8.55 -18.98 -0.86
C ARG A 358 9.48 -19.53 -1.94
N GLU A 359 9.82 -20.82 -1.85
CA GLU A 359 10.73 -21.48 -2.76
C GLU A 359 10.00 -21.89 -4.06
N LYS A 360 10.47 -21.37 -5.20
CA LYS A 360 9.86 -21.63 -6.51
C LYS A 360 9.76 -23.12 -6.87
N TRP A 361 10.74 -23.93 -6.49
CA TRP A 361 10.77 -25.36 -6.79
C TRP A 361 9.76 -26.18 -5.98
N ARG A 362 9.17 -25.62 -4.90
CA ARG A 362 8.16 -26.30 -4.06
C ARG A 362 6.74 -25.87 -4.41
N HIS A 363 6.59 -24.91 -5.31
CA HIS A 363 5.28 -24.53 -5.79
C HIS A 363 4.58 -25.77 -6.34
N GLY A 364 3.28 -25.91 -6.09
CA GLY A 364 2.49 -27.08 -6.49
C GLY A 364 2.54 -28.29 -5.54
N GLU A 365 3.46 -28.34 -4.57
CA GLU A 365 3.41 -29.34 -3.47
C GLU A 365 2.49 -28.91 -2.32
N GLU A 366 1.91 -27.71 -2.42
CA GLU A 366 1.07 -27.12 -1.40
C GLU A 366 -0.31 -27.78 -1.36
N GLY A 367 -0.69 -28.21 -0.17
CA GLY A 367 -1.98 -28.79 0.13
C GLY A 367 -2.55 -28.21 1.41
N GLY A 368 -3.85 -28.39 1.58
CA GLY A 368 -4.59 -27.89 2.73
C GLY A 368 -5.93 -27.32 2.31
N VAL A 369 -6.89 -27.37 3.23
CA VAL A 369 -8.28 -26.94 2.98
C VAL A 369 -8.33 -25.48 2.50
N GLU A 370 -7.51 -24.62 3.08
CA GLU A 370 -7.43 -23.19 2.72
C GLU A 370 -6.75 -22.95 1.37
N TRP A 371 -5.78 -23.79 1.00
CA TRP A 371 -5.11 -23.70 -0.28
C TRP A 371 -6.02 -24.18 -1.42
N GLU A 372 -6.75 -25.27 -1.18
CA GLU A 372 -7.76 -25.80 -2.10
C GLU A 372 -8.94 -24.84 -2.27
N SER A 373 -9.43 -24.24 -1.17
CA SER A 373 -10.51 -23.25 -1.25
C SER A 373 -10.10 -22.01 -2.03
N MET A 374 -8.86 -21.55 -1.87
CA MET A 374 -8.32 -20.45 -2.68
C MET A 374 -8.19 -20.84 -4.15
N ARG A 375 -7.76 -22.07 -4.46
CA ARG A 375 -7.68 -22.59 -5.83
C ARG A 375 -9.06 -22.65 -6.49
N GLU A 376 -10.07 -23.13 -5.76
CA GLU A 376 -11.46 -23.14 -6.23
C GLU A 376 -11.97 -21.71 -6.47
N TYR A 377 -11.74 -20.80 -5.51
CA TYR A 377 -12.11 -19.39 -5.61
C TYR A 377 -11.48 -18.71 -6.84
N LEU A 378 -10.20 -18.97 -7.09
CA LEU A 378 -9.49 -18.49 -8.27
C LEU A 378 -10.08 -19.07 -9.56
N GLY A 379 -10.38 -20.37 -9.56
CA GLY A 379 -11.04 -21.06 -10.67
C GLY A 379 -12.37 -20.42 -11.05
N LEU A 380 -13.20 -20.08 -10.05
CA LEU A 380 -14.49 -19.38 -10.25
C LEU A 380 -14.33 -18.01 -10.91
N LYS A 381 -13.18 -17.36 -10.71
CA LYS A 381 -12.84 -16.05 -11.32
C LYS A 381 -12.11 -16.17 -12.66
N GLY A 382 -11.92 -17.37 -13.18
CA GLY A 382 -11.14 -17.61 -14.40
C GLY A 382 -9.65 -17.32 -14.21
N MET A 383 -9.15 -17.50 -12.99
CA MET A 383 -7.72 -17.43 -12.70
C MET A 383 -7.21 -18.86 -12.42
N ILE A 384 -5.96 -19.12 -12.78
CA ILE A 384 -5.31 -20.41 -12.57
C ILE A 384 -4.16 -20.18 -11.60
N LEU A 385 -4.23 -20.86 -10.45
CA LEU A 385 -3.16 -20.96 -9.48
C LEU A 385 -2.14 -21.98 -9.95
N ASP A 386 -0.86 -21.62 -9.90
CA ASP A 386 0.29 -22.44 -10.27
C ASP A 386 0.08 -23.17 -11.60
N ARG A 387 0.10 -22.39 -12.68
CA ARG A 387 0.06 -22.97 -14.02
C ARG A 387 1.33 -23.78 -14.26
N VAL A 388 1.14 -25.05 -14.65
CA VAL A 388 2.21 -26.02 -14.91
C VAL A 388 3.31 -25.50 -15.83
N GLU A 389 2.95 -24.74 -16.87
CA GLU A 389 3.89 -24.15 -17.84
C GLU A 389 4.91 -23.17 -17.22
N PHE A 390 4.59 -22.58 -16.06
CA PHE A 390 5.43 -21.64 -15.33
C PHE A 390 6.10 -22.25 -14.10
N MET A 391 5.92 -23.56 -13.87
CA MET A 391 6.58 -24.28 -12.80
C MET A 391 8.00 -24.70 -13.22
N GLU A 392 8.97 -24.42 -12.35
CA GLU A 392 10.36 -24.78 -12.58
C GLU A 392 10.51 -26.32 -12.58
N GLY A 393 11.07 -26.89 -13.65
CA GLY A 393 11.28 -28.33 -13.80
C GLY A 393 10.19 -29.11 -14.57
N MET A 394 9.15 -28.43 -15.06
CA MET A 394 8.06 -29.03 -15.89
C MET A 394 8.16 -28.69 -17.39
N GLN A 395 9.31 -28.19 -17.87
CA GLN A 395 9.62 -27.91 -19.28
C GLN A 395 10.60 -28.91 -19.87
#